data_AF-A0A0W0EUU1-F1
#
_entry.id   AF-A0A0W0EUU1-F1
#
_cell.length_a   1.000
_cell.length_b   1.000
_cell.length_c   1.000
_cell.angle_alpha   90.00
_cell.angle_beta   90.00
_cell.angle_gamma   90.00
#
_symmetry.space_group_name_H-M   'P 1'
#
loop_
_entity.id
_entity.type
_entity.pdbx_description
1 polymer ?
#
loop_
_entity_poly.entity_id
_entity_poly.type
_entity_poly.pdbx_seq_one_letter_code
_entity_poly.pdbx_strand_id
1 'polypeptide(L)'
;MVPQPFWNSKGVCEHLEPLPDDWGTWKLGDPLEPEDRSVYAKAREMLGSEVVFARLLTSSMNITTELTLSDGRIVVFRRIPLADNDQSWLKRKFDDEIGIMRLLEFYETIPAPRTLEIGISDSCLYLAIEKLPGVVAFNCYGSLPSLSKASTPPFSWPTKLTHAILPDKIGSLVPGSSGDLKNTLTHIWNWSIPTDDKMEDDEAYGRSRANLQRLEGILKSISGALTDAHLRRFTLHHDDLRPSNVLLDPDTGIVTRIIDWEYHSIQPAVLVAEYPSWLIYSGQLDPRFATDHTWWFDSPEECQHYRDLFEQVVKEKDPDYHDCLIRGKNLRDGIYWLNPESRDPGCDRMAKWMDATFGKEGEMKPFEV
;
A
#
# COMPACT_ATOMS: atom_id res chain seq x y z
N MET A 1 0.71 7.67 23.97
CA MET A 1 -0.28 7.83 22.88
C MET A 1 -1.61 7.28 23.36
N VAL A 2 -2.73 7.64 22.72
CA VAL A 2 -4.07 7.15 23.11
C VAL A 2 -4.38 5.89 22.29
N PRO A 3 -4.79 4.77 22.92
CA PRO A 3 -5.26 3.58 22.20
C PRO A 3 -6.34 3.91 21.18
N GLN A 4 -6.25 3.32 19.99
CA GLN A 4 -7.17 3.58 18.89
C GLN A 4 -8.27 2.50 18.82
N PRO A 5 -9.52 2.87 18.49
CA PRO A 5 -10.60 1.90 18.35
C PRO A 5 -10.43 1.11 17.05
N PHE A 6 -10.52 -0.22 17.17
CA PHE A 6 -10.55 -1.17 16.07
C PHE A 6 -11.67 -2.18 16.30
N TRP A 7 -12.22 -2.74 15.23
CA TRP A 7 -13.24 -3.78 15.29
C TRP A 7 -12.61 -5.12 14.91
N ASN A 8 -12.99 -6.19 15.60
CA ASN A 8 -12.64 -7.55 15.24
C ASN A 8 -13.71 -8.19 14.33
N SER A 9 -13.47 -9.43 13.89
CA SER A 9 -14.38 -10.18 13.00
C SER A 9 -15.76 -10.46 13.59
N LYS A 10 -15.93 -10.29 14.91
CA LYS A 10 -17.19 -10.44 15.64
C LYS A 10 -17.95 -9.12 15.78
N GLY A 11 -17.44 -8.03 15.21
CA GLY A 11 -18.02 -6.68 15.33
C GLY A 11 -17.83 -6.05 16.72
N VAL A 12 -16.92 -6.57 17.54
CA VAL A 12 -16.61 -6.01 18.85
C VAL A 12 -15.51 -4.97 18.71
N CYS A 13 -15.73 -3.78 19.27
CA CYS A 13 -14.71 -2.74 19.35
C CYS A 13 -13.70 -3.05 20.47
N GLU A 14 -12.43 -3.05 20.11
CA GLU A 14 -11.27 -3.16 21.00
C GLU A 14 -10.37 -1.95 20.80
N HIS A 15 -9.59 -1.61 21.83
CA HIS A 15 -8.68 -0.49 21.78
C HIS A 15 -7.24 -1.02 21.69
N LEU A 16 -6.59 -0.80 20.56
CA LEU A 16 -5.23 -1.27 20.30
C LEU A 16 -4.24 -0.14 20.48
N GLU A 17 -3.03 -0.50 20.91
CA GLU A 17 -1.92 0.47 20.95
C GLU A 17 -1.62 0.98 19.54
N PRO A 18 -1.44 2.30 19.36
CA PRO A 18 -1.09 2.87 18.07
C PRO A 18 0.35 2.50 17.68
N LEU A 19 0.70 2.75 16.42
CA LEU A 19 2.10 2.70 15.99
C LEU A 19 2.91 3.73 16.79
N PRO A 20 4.11 3.37 17.28
CA PRO A 20 4.95 4.30 18.01
C PRO A 20 5.36 5.48 17.15
N ASP A 21 5.34 6.68 17.74
CA ASP A 21 5.85 7.90 17.10
C ASP A 21 7.36 7.80 16.81
N ASP A 22 8.08 7.02 17.63
CA ASP A 22 9.49 6.68 17.44
C ASP A 22 9.93 5.39 18.14
N TRP A 23 11.03 4.84 17.65
CA TRP A 23 11.72 3.67 18.21
C TRP A 23 12.97 4.06 19.00
N GLY A 24 13.22 5.35 19.20
CA GLY A 24 14.42 5.88 19.82
C GLY A 24 14.70 7.32 19.43
N THR A 25 15.33 8.05 20.35
CA THR A 25 15.74 9.44 20.14
C THR A 25 17.20 9.64 20.46
N TRP A 26 17.84 10.55 19.74
CA TRP A 26 19.17 11.06 20.05
C TRP A 26 19.17 12.60 20.02
N LYS A 27 19.99 13.21 20.87
CA LYS A 27 20.21 14.67 20.91
C LYS A 27 21.70 14.98 20.96
N LEU A 28 22.06 16.16 20.47
CA LEU A 28 23.44 16.63 20.50
C LEU A 28 24.02 16.57 21.92
N GLY A 29 25.15 15.87 22.05
CA GLY A 29 25.83 15.63 23.33
C GLY A 29 25.61 14.23 23.90
N ASP A 30 24.59 13.51 23.45
CA ASP A 30 24.41 12.10 23.81
C ASP A 30 25.43 11.21 23.08
N PRO A 31 25.87 10.10 23.70
CA PRO A 31 26.76 9.15 23.03
C PRO A 31 26.10 8.60 21.76
N LEU A 32 26.89 8.50 20.69
CA LEU A 32 26.49 7.90 19.43
C LEU A 32 27.21 6.57 19.23
N GLU A 33 26.52 5.60 18.65
CA GLU A 33 27.16 4.43 18.09
C GLU A 33 28.01 4.81 16.86
N PRO A 34 29.07 4.05 16.54
CA PRO A 34 29.92 4.34 15.38
C PRO A 34 29.14 4.47 14.07
N GLU A 35 28.08 3.68 13.94
CA GLU A 35 27.23 3.65 12.76
C GLU A 35 26.41 4.94 12.62
N ASP A 36 25.73 5.37 13.68
CA ASP A 36 24.96 6.62 13.69
C ASP A 36 25.85 7.85 13.48
N ARG A 37 27.09 7.82 14.00
CA ARG A 37 28.09 8.86 13.71
C ARG A 37 28.34 9.01 12.21
N SER A 38 28.51 7.89 11.50
CA SER A 38 28.71 7.91 10.05
C SER A 38 27.48 8.46 9.32
N VAL A 39 26.29 8.04 9.75
CA VAL A 39 25.01 8.50 9.18
C VAL A 39 24.83 10.01 9.35
N TYR A 40 25.03 10.55 10.55
CA TYR A 40 24.85 11.98 10.80
C TYR A 40 25.95 12.83 10.17
N ALA A 41 27.17 12.30 10.05
CA ALA A 41 28.21 12.93 9.24
C ALA A 41 27.81 13.02 7.76
N LYS A 42 27.21 11.95 7.21
CA LYS A 42 26.71 11.96 5.83
C LYS A 42 25.51 12.89 5.65
N ALA A 43 24.58 12.90 6.60
CA ALA A 43 23.46 13.84 6.59
C ALA A 43 23.94 15.30 6.61
N ARG A 44 24.94 15.62 7.45
CA ARG A 44 25.58 16.93 7.48
C ARG A 44 26.25 17.29 6.15
N GLU A 45 26.97 16.36 5.53
CA GLU A 45 27.59 16.55 4.22
C GLU A 45 26.55 16.88 3.16
N MET A 46 25.45 16.11 3.11
CA MET A 46 24.37 16.29 2.12
C MET A 46 23.58 17.58 2.35
N LEU A 47 23.24 17.88 3.61
CA LEU A 47 22.30 18.94 3.94
C LEU A 47 22.97 20.27 4.30
N GLY A 48 24.30 20.27 4.48
CA GLY A 48 25.09 21.45 4.83
C GLY A 48 24.81 22.01 6.24
N SER A 49 24.17 21.25 7.13
CA SER A 49 23.83 21.68 8.50
C SER A 49 24.04 20.54 9.50
N GLU A 50 24.39 20.88 10.74
CA GLU A 50 24.58 19.88 11.81
C GLU A 50 23.25 19.25 12.23
N VAL A 51 23.29 17.97 12.58
CA VAL A 51 22.15 17.28 13.22
C VAL A 51 22.17 17.59 14.71
N VAL A 52 21.09 18.19 15.23
CA VAL A 52 20.97 18.56 16.65
C VAL A 52 20.03 17.64 17.43
N PHE A 53 19.10 17.01 16.73
CA PHE A 53 18.17 16.03 17.29
C PHE A 53 17.78 15.02 16.20
N ALA A 54 17.59 13.77 16.60
CA ALA A 54 17.19 12.70 15.71
C ALA A 54 16.14 11.82 16.39
N ARG A 55 15.13 11.41 15.62
CA ARG A 55 14.08 10.50 16.03
C ARG A 55 14.00 9.33 15.04
N LEU A 56 14.22 8.12 15.52
CA LEU A 56 14.20 6.91 14.70
C LEU A 56 12.75 6.50 14.42
N LEU A 57 12.33 6.61 13.16
CA LEU A 57 10.96 6.29 12.74
C LEU A 57 10.84 4.83 12.29
N THR A 58 11.90 4.23 11.76
CA THR A 58 11.96 2.81 11.38
C THR A 58 13.38 2.31 11.43
N SER A 59 13.56 1.09 11.96
CA SER A 59 14.87 0.43 12.14
C SER A 59 15.09 -0.77 11.21
N SER A 60 14.10 -1.15 10.40
CA SER A 60 14.20 -2.24 9.42
C SER A 60 14.76 -1.74 8.08
N MET A 61 14.75 -2.58 7.03
CA MET A 61 15.52 -2.45 5.77
C MET A 61 15.75 -1.03 5.20
N ASN A 62 14.77 -0.12 5.34
CA ASN A 62 14.93 1.31 5.07
C ASN A 62 14.93 2.10 6.38
N ILE A 63 16.12 2.29 6.96
CA ILE A 63 16.26 2.96 8.24
C ILE A 63 15.90 4.43 8.04
N THR A 64 14.87 4.87 8.73
CA THR A 64 14.24 6.17 8.49
C THR A 64 14.29 6.98 9.77
N THR A 65 14.88 8.17 9.69
CA THR A 65 15.12 9.04 10.85
C THR A 65 14.61 10.45 10.55
N GLU A 66 13.80 11.01 11.44
CA GLU A 66 13.51 12.44 11.43
C GLU A 66 14.70 13.19 12.04
N LEU A 67 15.31 14.10 11.28
CA LEU A 67 16.44 14.91 11.71
C LEU A 67 16.00 16.35 11.89
N THR A 68 16.29 16.92 13.05
CA THR A 68 16.28 18.37 13.26
C THR A 68 17.69 18.89 13.07
N LEU A 69 17.83 19.89 12.21
CA LEU A 69 19.10 20.50 11.84
C LEU A 69 19.34 21.79 12.64
N SER A 70 20.60 22.19 12.81
CA SER A 70 20.98 23.42 13.52
C SER A 70 20.44 24.71 12.92
N ASP A 71 20.07 24.70 11.64
CA ASP A 71 19.44 25.82 10.93
C ASP A 71 17.91 25.87 11.09
N GLY A 72 17.34 24.94 11.86
CA GLY A 72 15.91 24.86 12.16
C GLY A 72 15.10 24.01 11.17
N ARG A 73 15.70 23.50 10.08
CA ARG A 73 15.00 22.57 9.18
C ARG A 73 14.75 21.23 9.87
N ILE A 74 13.61 20.62 9.56
CA ILE A 74 13.29 19.24 9.92
C ILE A 74 13.13 18.44 8.63
N VAL A 75 13.84 17.32 8.53
CA VAL A 75 13.85 16.46 7.34
C VAL A 75 13.63 15.01 7.73
N VAL A 76 13.11 14.20 6.81
CA VAL A 76 13.14 12.74 6.94
C VAL A 76 14.35 12.24 6.15
N PHE A 77 15.21 11.48 6.81
CA PHE A 77 16.45 10.95 6.26
C PHE A 77 16.36 9.43 6.22
N ARG A 78 16.27 8.87 5.01
CA ARG A 78 16.26 7.43 4.76
C ARG A 78 17.67 6.95 4.42
N ARG A 79 18.05 5.84 5.03
CA ARG A 79 19.28 5.10 4.77
C ARG A 79 18.93 3.68 4.38
N ILE A 80 19.40 3.26 3.21
CA ILE A 80 19.18 1.94 2.65
C ILE A 80 20.54 1.23 2.57
N PRO A 81 20.84 0.30 3.50
CA PRO A 81 22.06 -0.49 3.44
C PRO A 81 22.08 -1.38 2.18
N LEU A 82 23.21 -1.37 1.47
CA LEU A 82 23.43 -2.24 0.32
C LEU A 82 24.02 -3.57 0.81
N ALA A 83 23.18 -4.59 0.95
CA ALA A 83 23.66 -5.96 1.20
C ALA A 83 24.23 -6.57 -0.09
N ASP A 84 25.24 -7.44 0.02
CA ASP A 84 26.05 -7.96 -1.12
C ASP A 84 25.25 -8.67 -2.21
N ASN A 85 24.09 -9.25 -1.90
CA ASN A 85 23.39 -10.16 -2.82
C ASN A 85 22.30 -9.48 -3.69
N ASP A 86 21.90 -8.22 -3.42
CA ASP A 86 20.74 -7.60 -4.11
C ASP A 86 20.91 -6.12 -4.48
N GLN A 87 22.17 -5.66 -4.60
CA GLN A 87 22.48 -4.24 -4.80
C GLN A 87 21.87 -3.65 -6.08
N SER A 88 21.74 -4.43 -7.15
CA SER A 88 21.23 -3.93 -8.43
C SER A 88 19.72 -3.65 -8.38
N TRP A 89 18.95 -4.53 -7.74
CA TRP A 89 17.52 -4.34 -7.53
C TRP A 89 17.25 -3.19 -6.56
N LEU A 90 17.98 -3.13 -5.43
CA LEU A 90 17.87 -2.04 -4.46
C LEU A 90 18.14 -0.67 -5.09
N LYS A 91 19.20 -0.55 -5.89
CA LYS A 91 19.52 0.69 -6.62
C LYS A 91 18.41 1.09 -7.59
N ARG A 92 17.89 0.12 -8.35
CA ARG A 92 16.78 0.39 -9.27
C ARG A 92 15.53 0.86 -8.52
N LYS A 93 15.14 0.17 -7.45
CA LYS A 93 13.99 0.54 -6.63
C LYS A 93 14.14 1.94 -6.04
N PHE A 94 15.33 2.28 -5.58
CA PHE A 94 15.66 3.61 -5.09
C PHE A 94 15.57 4.69 -6.18
N ASP A 95 16.14 4.42 -7.36
CA ASP A 95 16.06 5.33 -8.52
C ASP A 95 14.60 5.52 -8.97
N ASP A 96 13.81 4.44 -8.96
CA ASP A 96 12.38 4.45 -9.29
C ASP A 96 11.61 5.30 -8.27
N GLU A 97 11.84 5.14 -6.96
CA GLU A 97 11.21 5.93 -5.88
C GLU A 97 11.48 7.43 -6.07
N ILE A 98 12.74 7.80 -6.31
CA ILE A 98 13.12 9.20 -6.59
C ILE A 98 12.44 9.70 -7.86
N GLY A 99 12.41 8.86 -8.91
CA GLY A 99 11.81 9.17 -10.20
C GLY A 99 10.32 9.48 -10.07
N ILE A 100 9.56 8.65 -9.35
CA ILE A 100 8.13 8.87 -9.16
C ILE A 100 7.85 10.08 -8.28
N MET A 101 8.58 10.27 -7.17
CA MET A 101 8.36 11.45 -6.31
C MET A 101 8.60 12.74 -7.09
N ARG A 102 9.70 12.83 -7.86
CA ARG A 102 9.99 13.98 -8.73
C ARG A 102 8.92 14.20 -9.80
N LEU A 103 8.33 13.13 -10.34
CA LEU A 103 7.20 13.25 -11.26
C LEU A 103 5.96 13.81 -10.55
N LEU A 104 5.67 13.31 -9.35
CA LEU A 104 4.53 13.72 -8.53
C LEU A 104 4.62 15.19 -8.08
N GLU A 105 5.82 15.76 -8.01
CA GLU A 105 6.00 17.21 -7.77
C GLU A 105 5.32 18.09 -8.83
N PHE A 106 5.16 17.60 -10.06
CA PHE A 106 4.42 18.30 -11.11
C PHE A 106 2.89 18.15 -10.98
N TYR A 107 2.45 17.15 -10.21
CA TYR A 107 1.04 16.91 -9.92
C TYR A 107 0.69 17.50 -8.56
N GLU A 108 0.42 18.82 -8.52
CA GLU A 108 0.02 19.53 -7.28
C GLU A 108 -1.17 18.88 -6.54
N THR A 109 -1.93 18.05 -7.26
CA THR A 109 -3.09 17.34 -6.74
C THR A 109 -2.76 16.08 -5.94
N ILE A 110 -1.59 15.46 -6.16
CA ILE A 110 -1.17 14.22 -5.50
C ILE A 110 -0.18 14.60 -4.38
N PRO A 111 -0.53 14.34 -3.12
CA PRO A 111 0.23 14.90 -2.02
C PRO A 111 1.41 13.99 -1.64
N ALA A 112 2.48 13.96 -2.45
CA ALA A 112 3.70 13.17 -2.20
C ALA A 112 4.84 14.00 -1.55
N PRO A 113 5.85 13.36 -0.93
CA PRO A 113 7.04 14.05 -0.42
C PRO A 113 7.94 14.55 -1.55
N ARG A 114 8.49 15.75 -1.37
CA ARG A 114 9.57 16.28 -2.19
C ARG A 114 10.92 15.70 -1.82
N THR A 115 11.71 15.40 -2.85
CA THR A 115 13.11 14.99 -2.68
C THR A 115 13.97 16.23 -2.43
N LEU A 116 14.75 16.22 -1.34
CA LEU A 116 15.66 17.33 -1.00
C LEU A 116 17.07 17.05 -1.51
N GLU A 117 17.68 15.94 -1.07
CA GLU A 117 19.06 15.58 -1.40
C GLU A 117 19.19 14.06 -1.54
N ILE A 118 20.11 13.62 -2.40
CA ILE A 118 20.38 12.21 -2.67
C ILE A 118 21.86 11.94 -2.47
N GLY A 119 22.18 10.90 -1.72
CA GLY A 119 23.55 10.48 -1.45
C GLY A 119 23.74 9.00 -1.80
N ILE A 120 24.92 8.68 -2.33
CA ILE A 120 25.30 7.30 -2.64
C ILE A 120 26.69 7.06 -2.05
N SER A 121 26.87 5.91 -1.40
CA SER A 121 28.17 5.36 -1.02
C SER A 121 28.27 3.89 -1.46
N ASP A 122 29.46 3.29 -1.28
CA ASP A 122 29.68 1.88 -1.63
C ASP A 122 28.79 0.92 -0.84
N SER A 123 28.33 1.33 0.36
CA SER A 123 27.59 0.49 1.29
C SER A 123 26.15 0.96 1.56
N CYS A 124 25.74 2.14 1.10
CA CYS A 124 24.43 2.71 1.42
C CYS A 124 23.91 3.65 0.33
N LEU A 125 22.59 3.70 0.20
CA LEU A 125 21.87 4.77 -0.48
C LEU A 125 21.23 5.67 0.58
N TYR A 126 21.22 6.98 0.32
CA TYR A 126 20.73 8.00 1.23
C TYR A 126 19.75 8.92 0.51
N LEU A 127 18.62 9.17 1.15
CA LEU A 127 17.59 10.05 0.64
C LEU A 127 17.12 10.97 1.75
N ALA A 128 17.30 12.28 1.55
CA ALA A 128 16.68 13.29 2.38
C ALA A 128 15.41 13.78 1.67
N ILE A 129 14.28 13.69 2.36
CA ILE A 129 12.98 14.19 1.90
C ILE A 129 12.40 15.17 2.91
N GLU A 130 11.45 15.99 2.45
CA GLU A 130 10.76 16.92 3.33
C GLU A 130 10.01 16.20 4.46
N LYS A 131 10.08 16.72 5.69
CA LYS A 131 9.19 16.27 6.76
C LYS A 131 7.82 16.87 6.51
N LEU A 132 6.82 15.99 6.48
CA LEU A 132 5.45 16.36 6.19
C LEU A 132 4.60 16.44 7.46
N PRO A 133 3.62 17.37 7.52
CA PRO A 133 2.68 17.47 8.62
C PRO A 133 1.60 16.38 8.54
N GLY A 134 1.10 15.99 9.71
CA GLY A 134 0.02 15.01 9.84
C GLY A 134 0.42 13.82 10.69
N VAL A 135 -0.58 13.00 11.00
CA VAL A 135 -0.49 11.77 11.78
C VAL A 135 -0.85 10.61 10.84
N VAL A 136 -0.17 9.47 10.94
CA VAL A 136 -0.52 8.30 10.12
C VAL A 136 -1.99 7.92 10.36
N ALA A 137 -2.72 7.57 9.29
CA ALA A 137 -4.15 7.24 9.36
C ALA A 137 -4.39 6.09 10.36
N PHE A 138 -3.45 5.15 10.45
CA PHE A 138 -3.46 4.09 11.46
C PHE A 138 -3.67 4.61 12.89
N ASN A 139 -3.05 5.74 13.24
CA ASN A 139 -2.99 6.27 14.60
C ASN A 139 -4.13 7.24 14.93
N CYS A 140 -4.98 7.63 13.98
CA CYS A 140 -5.98 8.66 14.25
C CYS A 140 -7.33 8.41 13.58
N TYR A 141 -7.39 7.66 12.48
CA TYR A 141 -8.61 7.53 11.68
C TYR A 141 -9.80 7.00 12.51
N GLY A 142 -9.59 5.93 13.28
CA GLY A 142 -10.66 5.32 14.09
C GLY A 142 -11.30 6.30 15.08
N SER A 143 -10.52 7.25 15.60
CA SER A 143 -10.97 8.26 16.57
C SER A 143 -11.58 9.52 15.94
N LEU A 144 -11.56 9.64 14.61
CA LEU A 144 -12.13 10.80 13.93
C LEU A 144 -13.66 10.88 14.14
N PRO A 145 -14.23 12.08 14.32
CA PRO A 145 -15.67 12.27 14.30
C PRO A 145 -16.30 11.77 12.99
N SER A 146 -17.52 11.24 13.05
CA SER A 146 -18.21 10.71 11.86
C SER A 146 -18.33 11.74 10.73
N LEU A 147 -18.50 13.03 11.07
CA LEU A 147 -18.51 14.12 10.08
C LEU A 147 -17.16 14.28 9.35
N SER A 148 -16.05 14.07 10.05
CA SER A 148 -14.70 14.14 9.47
C SER A 148 -14.46 12.94 8.55
N LYS A 149 -14.85 11.73 8.99
CA LYS A 149 -14.79 10.50 8.17
C LYS A 149 -15.65 10.58 6.91
N ALA A 150 -16.83 11.19 7.02
CA ALA A 150 -17.75 11.43 5.89
C ALA A 150 -17.32 12.57 4.96
N SER A 151 -16.35 13.40 5.36
CA SER A 151 -15.93 14.56 4.57
C SER A 151 -15.15 14.12 3.32
N THR A 152 -15.29 14.89 2.23
CA THR A 152 -14.85 14.55 0.86
C THR A 152 -13.33 14.36 0.60
N PRO A 153 -12.38 14.98 1.34
CA PRO A 153 -10.96 14.91 1.00
C PRO A 153 -10.32 13.51 0.94
N PRO A 154 -10.59 12.55 1.87
CA PRO A 154 -10.09 11.17 1.76
C PRO A 154 -10.52 10.44 0.48
N PHE A 155 -11.54 10.93 -0.23
CA PHE A 155 -12.12 10.26 -1.40
C PHE A 155 -11.60 10.79 -2.74
N SER A 156 -10.87 11.91 -2.77
CA SER A 156 -10.49 12.57 -4.02
C SER A 156 -9.13 12.14 -4.59
N TRP A 157 -8.17 11.78 -3.73
CA TRP A 157 -6.82 11.41 -4.17
C TRP A 157 -6.75 10.10 -4.97
N PRO A 158 -7.59 9.06 -4.74
CA PRO A 158 -7.50 7.83 -5.54
C PRO A 158 -7.80 8.11 -7.02
N THR A 159 -8.81 8.94 -7.30
CA THR A 159 -9.14 9.39 -8.66
C THR A 159 -7.99 10.15 -9.31
N LYS A 160 -7.28 10.99 -8.54
CA LYS A 160 -6.15 11.78 -9.05
C LYS A 160 -4.96 10.90 -9.46
N LEU A 161 -4.67 9.83 -8.72
CA LEU A 161 -3.64 8.86 -9.11
C LEU A 161 -3.99 8.15 -10.42
N THR A 162 -5.27 7.84 -10.63
CA THR A 162 -5.72 7.15 -11.85
C THR A 162 -5.67 8.00 -13.13
N HIS A 163 -5.45 9.31 -13.01
CA HIS A 163 -5.34 10.25 -14.13
C HIS A 163 -3.94 10.83 -14.30
N ALA A 164 -2.96 10.42 -13.48
CA ALA A 164 -1.59 10.86 -13.66
C ALA A 164 -1.05 10.34 -15.01
N ILE A 165 -0.60 11.24 -15.89
CA ILE A 165 0.07 10.90 -17.13
C ILE A 165 1.49 10.44 -16.77
N LEU A 166 1.74 9.15 -16.89
CA LEU A 166 3.05 8.58 -16.58
C LEU A 166 3.87 8.41 -17.86
N PRO A 167 5.16 8.78 -17.84
CA PRO A 167 6.10 8.30 -18.85
C PRO A 167 6.21 6.77 -18.77
N ASP A 168 6.36 6.10 -19.92
CA ASP A 168 6.49 4.62 -20.04
C ASP A 168 7.61 3.98 -19.21
N LYS A 169 8.43 4.77 -18.51
CA LYS A 169 9.67 4.36 -17.83
C LYS A 169 9.66 4.53 -16.31
N ILE A 170 8.60 5.08 -15.70
CA ILE A 170 8.50 5.25 -14.23
C ILE A 170 7.52 4.19 -13.71
N GLY A 171 7.89 3.43 -12.68
CA GLY A 171 7.02 2.41 -12.08
C GLY A 171 7.05 1.08 -12.82
N SER A 172 8.15 0.35 -12.66
CA SER A 172 8.24 -1.04 -13.12
C SER A 172 9.27 -1.78 -12.26
N LEU A 173 8.81 -2.22 -11.08
CA LEU A 173 9.48 -3.32 -10.36
C LEU A 173 9.42 -4.63 -11.16
N VAL A 174 8.67 -4.65 -12.28
CA VAL A 174 8.59 -5.75 -13.23
C VAL A 174 8.93 -5.24 -14.64
N PRO A 175 10.18 -5.38 -15.10
CA PRO A 175 10.56 -5.01 -16.45
C PRO A 175 9.63 -5.69 -17.48
N GLY A 176 8.89 -4.89 -18.27
CA GLY A 176 8.09 -5.40 -19.39
C GLY A 176 6.59 -5.61 -19.14
N SER A 177 6.01 -5.13 -18.03
CA SER A 177 4.56 -5.15 -17.81
C SER A 177 3.77 -4.09 -18.61
N SER A 178 4.38 -3.44 -19.60
CA SER A 178 3.71 -2.52 -20.55
C SER A 178 2.72 -3.22 -21.50
N GLY A 179 2.22 -4.39 -21.12
CA GLY A 179 1.34 -5.24 -21.90
C GLY A 179 -0.01 -5.41 -21.21
N ASP A 180 -1.04 -5.57 -22.03
CA ASP A 180 -2.46 -5.84 -21.70
C ASP A 180 -2.70 -6.59 -20.37
N LEU A 181 -3.87 -6.37 -19.77
CA LEU A 181 -4.32 -6.90 -18.46
C LEU A 181 -3.94 -8.38 -18.22
N LYS A 182 -4.03 -9.22 -19.25
CA LYS A 182 -3.65 -10.64 -19.19
C LYS A 182 -2.18 -10.87 -18.81
N ASN A 183 -1.26 -10.06 -19.32
CA ASN A 183 0.16 -10.17 -19.02
C ASN A 183 0.45 -9.71 -17.60
N THR A 184 -0.19 -8.64 -17.13
CA THR A 184 -0.11 -8.18 -15.73
C THR A 184 -0.55 -9.28 -14.78
N LEU A 185 -1.69 -9.94 -15.04
CA LEU A 185 -2.20 -11.03 -14.21
C LEU A 185 -1.27 -12.25 -14.21
N THR A 186 -0.72 -12.61 -15.37
CA THR A 186 0.25 -13.71 -15.48
C THR A 186 1.50 -13.41 -14.65
N HIS A 187 1.93 -12.16 -14.63
CA HIS A 187 3.08 -11.76 -13.84
C HIS A 187 2.80 -11.84 -12.33
N ILE A 188 1.69 -11.26 -11.89
CA ILE A 188 1.24 -11.34 -10.48
C ILE A 188 1.17 -12.80 -10.05
N TRP A 189 0.56 -13.66 -10.86
CA TRP A 189 0.44 -15.09 -10.61
C TRP A 189 1.80 -15.77 -10.39
N ASN A 190 2.76 -15.52 -11.30
CA ASN A 190 4.09 -16.12 -11.23
C ASN A 190 4.92 -15.61 -10.05
N TRP A 191 4.69 -14.36 -9.62
CA TRP A 191 5.37 -13.79 -8.45
C TRP A 191 4.81 -14.34 -7.13
N SER A 192 3.49 -14.52 -7.06
CA SER A 192 2.78 -14.93 -5.85
C SER A 192 2.91 -16.41 -5.50
N ILE A 193 3.19 -17.29 -6.48
CA ILE A 193 3.25 -18.74 -6.25
C ILE A 193 4.71 -19.20 -6.26
N PRO A 194 5.27 -19.65 -5.10
CA PRO A 194 6.61 -20.20 -5.06
C PRO A 194 6.74 -21.39 -6.02
N THR A 195 7.80 -21.40 -6.83
CA THR A 195 7.99 -22.43 -7.87
C THR A 195 8.38 -23.80 -7.34
N ASP A 196 8.87 -23.91 -6.11
CA ASP A 196 9.17 -25.19 -5.47
C ASP A 196 9.49 -24.94 -4.00
N ASP A 197 8.67 -25.48 -3.10
CA ASP A 197 9.17 -25.97 -1.82
C ASP A 197 8.32 -27.16 -1.39
N LYS A 198 9.01 -28.27 -1.12
CA LYS A 198 8.41 -29.55 -0.74
C LYS A 198 7.66 -29.39 0.59
N MET A 199 6.35 -29.19 0.54
CA MET A 199 5.50 -29.33 1.72
C MET A 199 5.24 -30.81 1.96
N GLU A 200 5.57 -31.28 3.17
CA GLU A 200 5.56 -32.69 3.61
C GLU A 200 4.15 -33.33 3.71
N ASP A 201 3.08 -32.62 3.33
CA ASP A 201 1.68 -33.11 3.41
C ASP A 201 1.01 -33.13 2.04
N ASP A 202 0.98 -34.32 1.43
CA ASP A 202 0.46 -34.58 0.08
C ASP A 202 -1.02 -34.14 -0.09
N GLU A 203 -1.83 -34.18 0.97
CA GLU A 203 -3.26 -33.86 0.88
C GLU A 203 -3.53 -32.35 0.90
N ALA A 204 -2.91 -31.61 1.83
CA ALA A 204 -3.02 -30.16 1.90
C ALA A 204 -2.41 -29.48 0.66
N TYR A 205 -1.31 -30.02 0.13
CA TYR A 205 -0.73 -29.58 -1.12
C TYR A 205 -1.67 -29.81 -2.31
N GLY A 206 -2.28 -31.00 -2.39
CA GLY A 206 -3.27 -31.32 -3.41
C GLY A 206 -4.48 -30.37 -3.39
N ARG A 207 -5.03 -30.07 -2.21
CA ARG A 207 -6.11 -29.09 -2.05
C ARG A 207 -5.71 -27.68 -2.46
N SER A 208 -4.53 -27.22 -2.03
CA SER A 208 -4.01 -25.89 -2.39
C SER A 208 -3.89 -25.74 -3.91
N ARG A 209 -3.33 -26.75 -4.60
CA ARG A 209 -3.20 -26.78 -6.07
C ARG A 209 -4.55 -26.70 -6.78
N ALA A 210 -5.54 -27.48 -6.34
CA ALA A 210 -6.87 -27.46 -6.93
C ALA A 210 -7.56 -26.09 -6.75
N ASN A 211 -7.49 -25.52 -5.54
CA ASN A 211 -8.06 -24.22 -5.22
C ASN A 211 -7.38 -23.09 -6.02
N LEU A 212 -6.05 -23.11 -6.14
CA LEU A 212 -5.31 -22.15 -6.98
C LEU A 212 -5.71 -22.29 -8.45
N GLN A 213 -5.78 -23.51 -8.99
CA GLN A 213 -6.19 -23.72 -10.38
C GLN A 213 -7.61 -23.19 -10.66
N ARG A 214 -8.53 -23.39 -9.71
CA ARG A 214 -9.89 -22.83 -9.78
C ARG A 214 -9.87 -21.30 -9.78
N LEU A 215 -9.11 -20.68 -8.86
CA LEU A 215 -8.96 -19.23 -8.81
C LEU A 215 -8.39 -18.70 -10.14
N GLU A 216 -7.35 -19.33 -10.68
CA GLU A 216 -6.76 -18.94 -11.97
C GLU A 216 -7.80 -18.93 -13.10
N GLY A 217 -8.66 -19.95 -13.15
CA GLY A 217 -9.76 -20.04 -14.12
C GLY A 217 -10.77 -18.90 -13.96
N ILE A 218 -11.15 -18.57 -12.72
CA ILE A 218 -12.05 -17.46 -12.40
C ILE A 218 -11.42 -16.13 -12.82
N LEU A 219 -10.16 -15.86 -12.46
CA LEU A 219 -9.47 -14.62 -12.80
C LEU A 219 -9.32 -14.45 -14.32
N LYS A 220 -9.01 -15.53 -15.05
CA LYS A 220 -8.99 -15.54 -16.52
C LYS A 220 -10.36 -15.22 -17.13
N SER A 221 -11.43 -15.75 -16.56
CA SER A 221 -12.78 -15.47 -17.06
C SER A 221 -13.21 -14.03 -16.79
N ILE A 222 -12.96 -13.51 -15.58
CA ILE A 222 -13.29 -12.12 -15.23
C ILE A 222 -12.49 -11.16 -16.14
N SER A 223 -11.18 -11.35 -16.24
CA SER A 223 -10.32 -10.50 -17.07
C SER A 223 -10.67 -10.54 -18.56
N GLY A 224 -11.12 -11.70 -19.06
CA GLY A 224 -11.63 -11.84 -20.42
C GLY A 224 -12.90 -11.03 -20.70
N ALA A 225 -13.75 -10.82 -19.68
CA ALA A 225 -14.98 -10.04 -19.80
C ALA A 225 -14.77 -8.53 -19.69
N LEU A 226 -13.71 -8.09 -19.00
CA LEU A 226 -13.36 -6.68 -18.83
C LEU A 226 -12.68 -6.14 -20.09
N THR A 227 -13.46 -5.77 -21.11
CA THR A 227 -12.95 -5.40 -22.45
C THR A 227 -12.94 -3.90 -22.73
N ASP A 228 -13.67 -3.10 -21.95
CA ASP A 228 -13.75 -1.65 -22.17
C ASP A 228 -12.40 -0.95 -21.98
N ALA A 229 -12.14 0.07 -22.80
CA ALA A 229 -10.82 0.69 -22.88
C ALA A 229 -10.41 1.40 -21.58
N HIS A 230 -11.33 2.05 -20.87
CA HIS A 230 -11.04 2.75 -19.62
C HIS A 230 -10.63 1.79 -18.50
N LEU A 231 -11.20 0.57 -18.46
CA LEU A 231 -10.83 -0.48 -17.50
C LEU A 231 -9.37 -0.93 -17.68
N ARG A 232 -8.90 -0.98 -18.93
CA ARG A 232 -7.57 -1.46 -19.31
C ARG A 232 -6.53 -0.35 -19.39
N ARG A 233 -6.92 0.90 -19.18
CA ARG A 233 -6.00 2.04 -19.19
C ARG A 233 -4.98 1.86 -18.07
N PHE A 234 -3.71 1.89 -18.42
CA PHE A 234 -2.62 1.79 -17.46
C PHE A 234 -2.47 3.09 -16.66
N THR A 235 -2.33 2.99 -15.35
CA THR A 235 -2.22 4.12 -14.44
C THR A 235 -1.31 3.83 -13.24
N LEU A 236 -0.89 4.90 -12.55
CA LEU A 236 -0.09 4.81 -11.33
C LEU A 236 -0.82 4.03 -10.23
N HIS A 237 -0.12 3.07 -9.67
CA HIS A 237 -0.52 2.33 -8.47
C HIS A 237 0.55 2.48 -7.39
N HIS A 238 0.11 2.76 -6.17
CA HIS A 238 0.95 2.67 -4.98
C HIS A 238 0.74 1.28 -4.38
N ASP A 239 1.69 0.38 -4.57
CA ASP A 239 1.51 -1.05 -4.25
C ASP A 239 1.46 -1.31 -2.73
N ASP A 240 1.94 -0.38 -1.89
CA ASP A 240 1.89 -0.49 -0.43
C ASP A 240 1.03 0.59 0.26
N LEU A 241 -0.19 0.82 -0.24
CA LEU A 241 -1.03 1.93 0.21
C LEU A 241 -1.84 1.63 1.48
N ARG A 242 -1.12 1.34 2.56
CA ARG A 242 -1.68 1.03 3.87
C ARG A 242 -1.95 2.29 4.70
N PRO A 243 -2.79 2.22 5.75
CA PRO A 243 -3.06 3.36 6.64
C PRO A 243 -1.81 3.94 7.32
N SER A 244 -0.71 3.18 7.42
CA SER A 244 0.59 3.68 7.91
C SER A 244 1.31 4.61 6.92
N ASN A 245 0.96 4.53 5.62
CA ASN A 245 1.58 5.30 4.54
C ASN A 245 0.71 6.48 4.08
N VAL A 246 -0.39 6.75 4.80
CA VAL A 246 -1.25 7.91 4.58
C VAL A 246 -1.22 8.81 5.80
N LEU A 247 -0.84 10.07 5.62
CA LEU A 247 -0.89 11.08 6.67
C LEU A 247 -2.22 11.84 6.61
N LEU A 248 -2.85 11.99 7.77
CA LEU A 248 -4.08 12.75 7.96
C LEU A 248 -3.80 13.97 8.86
N ASP A 249 -4.56 15.03 8.62
CA ASP A 249 -4.78 16.06 9.62
C ASP A 249 -5.70 15.46 10.71
N PRO A 250 -5.25 15.36 11.98
CA PRO A 250 -5.98 14.64 13.02
C PRO A 250 -7.26 15.35 13.47
N ASP A 251 -7.42 16.64 13.18
CA ASP A 251 -8.60 17.42 13.55
C ASP A 251 -9.69 17.31 12.49
N THR A 252 -9.29 17.25 11.22
CA THR A 252 -10.21 17.31 10.08
C THR A 252 -10.39 15.98 9.34
N GLY A 253 -9.47 15.01 9.52
CA GLY A 253 -9.45 13.76 8.76
C GLY A 253 -8.99 13.90 7.31
N ILE A 254 -8.51 15.08 6.92
CA ILE A 254 -8.07 15.36 5.55
C ILE A 254 -6.74 14.66 5.30
N VAL A 255 -6.64 13.93 4.18
CA VAL A 255 -5.37 13.38 3.71
C VAL A 255 -4.42 14.54 3.40
N THR A 256 -3.39 14.69 4.23
CA THR A 256 -2.35 15.69 4.02
C THR A 256 -1.34 15.17 3.02
N ARG A 257 -0.90 13.91 3.13
CA ARG A 257 0.16 13.31 2.30
C ARG A 257 0.08 11.78 2.18
N ILE A 258 0.69 11.25 1.12
CA ILE A 258 0.95 9.82 0.87
C ILE A 258 2.46 9.65 0.82
N ILE A 259 3.00 8.79 1.68
CA ILE A 259 4.44 8.56 1.83
C ILE A 259 4.81 7.15 1.36
N ASP A 260 6.11 6.88 1.30
CA ASP A 260 6.67 5.55 1.03
C ASP A 260 6.40 4.99 -0.38
N TRP A 261 6.80 5.76 -1.39
CA TRP A 261 6.63 5.46 -2.81
C TRP A 261 7.60 4.40 -3.37
N GLU A 262 8.32 3.70 -2.49
CA GLU A 262 9.34 2.73 -2.87
C GLU A 262 8.76 1.49 -3.58
N TYR A 263 7.46 1.23 -3.37
CA TYR A 263 6.68 0.24 -4.10
C TYR A 263 5.57 0.94 -4.88
N HIS A 264 5.84 1.18 -6.15
CA HIS A 264 4.87 1.68 -7.11
C HIS A 264 5.01 0.95 -8.45
N SER A 265 3.91 0.92 -9.18
CA SER A 265 3.84 0.28 -10.48
C SER A 265 2.84 0.99 -11.38
N ILE A 266 2.88 0.66 -12.67
CA ILE A 266 1.82 1.00 -13.60
C ILE A 266 0.97 -0.25 -13.84
N GLN A 267 -0.32 -0.16 -13.56
CA GLN A 267 -1.26 -1.26 -13.71
C GLN A 267 -2.55 -0.81 -14.42
N PRO A 268 -3.31 -1.72 -15.05
CA PRO A 268 -4.65 -1.42 -15.56
C PRO A 268 -5.55 -0.80 -14.48
N ALA A 269 -6.32 0.23 -14.83
CA ALA A 269 -7.17 0.98 -13.90
C ALA A 269 -8.15 0.08 -13.13
N VAL A 270 -8.63 -1.00 -13.73
CA VAL A 270 -9.49 -2.00 -13.07
C VAL A 270 -8.80 -2.74 -11.91
N LEU A 271 -7.46 -2.80 -11.89
CA LEU A 271 -6.67 -3.33 -10.77
C LEU A 271 -6.34 -2.26 -9.72
N VAL A 272 -6.39 -0.98 -10.09
CA VAL A 272 -5.98 0.16 -9.23
C VAL A 272 -7.15 0.81 -8.50
N ALA A 273 -8.33 0.89 -9.14
CA ALA A 273 -9.47 1.60 -8.59
C ALA A 273 -10.07 0.84 -7.40
N GLU A 274 -9.73 1.26 -6.18
CA GLU A 274 -10.14 0.61 -4.93
C GLU A 274 -10.62 1.62 -3.88
N TYR A 275 -11.42 1.16 -2.93
CA TYR A 275 -11.68 1.92 -1.72
C TYR A 275 -10.38 2.18 -0.95
N PRO A 276 -10.29 3.25 -0.17
CA PRO A 276 -9.25 3.37 0.85
C PRO A 276 -9.17 2.08 1.68
N SER A 277 -7.95 1.61 1.96
CA SER A 277 -7.71 0.27 2.53
C SER A 277 -8.41 0.03 3.88
N TRP A 278 -8.67 1.10 4.64
CA TRP A 278 -9.43 1.05 5.90
C TRP A 278 -10.95 0.90 5.74
N LEU A 279 -11.49 0.90 4.52
CA LEU A 279 -12.92 0.69 4.22
C LEU A 279 -13.22 -0.68 3.59
N ILE A 280 -12.21 -1.52 3.34
CA ILE A 280 -12.37 -2.79 2.61
C ILE A 280 -12.91 -3.89 3.54
N TYR A 281 -14.03 -4.51 3.13
CA TYR A 281 -14.70 -5.62 3.81
C TYR A 281 -15.03 -6.76 2.82
N SER A 282 -14.11 -7.06 1.92
CA SER A 282 -14.30 -8.06 0.87
C SER A 282 -13.07 -8.96 0.71
N GLY A 283 -13.22 -10.01 -0.11
CA GLY A 283 -12.14 -10.96 -0.36
C GLY A 283 -11.66 -11.61 0.95
N GLN A 284 -10.36 -11.54 1.19
CA GLN A 284 -9.72 -12.01 2.42
C GLN A 284 -9.99 -11.14 3.65
N LEU A 285 -10.48 -9.92 3.47
CA LEU A 285 -10.88 -8.99 4.54
C LEU A 285 -12.38 -8.99 4.81
N ASP A 286 -13.14 -9.92 4.22
CA ASP A 286 -14.51 -10.18 4.64
C ASP A 286 -14.48 -10.90 6.00
N PRO A 287 -15.22 -10.43 7.03
CA PRO A 287 -15.24 -11.05 8.36
C PRO A 287 -15.55 -12.56 8.36
N ARG A 288 -16.20 -13.09 7.32
CA ARG A 288 -16.50 -14.53 7.16
C ARG A 288 -15.27 -15.37 6.79
N PHE A 289 -14.25 -14.75 6.19
CA PHE A 289 -13.06 -15.42 5.66
C PHE A 289 -11.75 -14.85 6.23
N ALA A 290 -11.81 -13.73 6.94
CA ALA A 290 -10.67 -13.09 7.60
C ALA A 290 -10.06 -13.98 8.70
N THR A 291 -8.83 -13.65 9.09
CA THR A 291 -8.18 -14.29 10.22
C THR A 291 -8.62 -13.65 11.53
N ASP A 292 -8.40 -14.33 12.66
CA ASP A 292 -8.64 -13.75 13.99
C ASP A 292 -7.71 -12.55 14.32
N HIS A 293 -6.70 -12.30 13.48
CA HIS A 293 -5.79 -11.16 13.60
C HIS A 293 -6.15 -9.98 12.69
N THR A 294 -7.24 -10.09 11.94
CA THR A 294 -7.71 -9.00 11.08
C THR A 294 -8.50 -7.99 11.92
N TRP A 295 -8.15 -6.72 11.77
CA TRP A 295 -8.77 -5.59 12.45
C TRP A 295 -9.26 -4.57 11.44
N TRP A 296 -10.39 -3.95 11.73
CA TRP A 296 -10.97 -2.90 10.90
C TRP A 296 -11.09 -1.60 11.68
N PHE A 297 -11.15 -0.49 10.94
CA PHE A 297 -11.09 0.86 11.47
C PHE A 297 -12.44 1.47 11.83
N ASP A 298 -13.53 0.81 11.47
CA ASP A 298 -14.92 1.22 11.69
C ASP A 298 -15.76 -0.06 11.89
N SER A 299 -16.97 0.08 12.42
CA SER A 299 -17.91 -1.04 12.47
C SER A 299 -18.33 -1.47 11.05
N PRO A 300 -18.83 -2.71 10.84
CA PRO A 300 -19.35 -3.13 9.54
C PRO A 300 -20.39 -2.15 8.96
N GLU A 301 -21.27 -1.62 9.81
CA GLU A 301 -22.31 -0.67 9.46
C GLU A 301 -21.73 0.69 9.06
N GLU A 302 -20.77 1.22 9.82
CA GLU A 302 -20.11 2.49 9.50
C GLU A 302 -19.26 2.37 8.23
N CYS A 303 -18.49 1.28 8.08
CA CYS A 303 -17.76 1.03 6.85
C CYS A 303 -18.67 0.93 5.64
N GLN A 304 -19.83 0.26 5.75
CA GLN A 304 -20.80 0.25 4.65
C GLN A 304 -21.29 1.65 4.33
N HIS A 305 -21.65 2.43 5.36
CA HIS A 305 -22.07 3.82 5.17
C HIS A 305 -21.02 4.67 4.45
N TYR A 306 -19.73 4.58 4.84
CA TYR A 306 -18.67 5.34 4.20
C TYR A 306 -18.32 4.84 2.80
N ARG A 307 -18.47 3.53 2.52
CA ARG A 307 -18.34 3.00 1.14
C ARG A 307 -19.45 3.52 0.23
N ASP A 308 -20.70 3.54 0.69
CA ASP A 308 -21.83 4.08 -0.08
C ASP A 308 -21.60 5.56 -0.42
N LEU A 309 -21.10 6.34 0.56
CA LEU A 309 -20.72 7.73 0.35
C LEU A 309 -19.55 7.88 -0.64
N PHE A 310 -18.52 7.04 -0.52
CA PHE A 310 -17.38 7.01 -1.44
C PHE A 310 -17.84 6.75 -2.87
N GLU A 311 -18.64 5.70 -3.08
CA GLU A 311 -19.19 5.35 -4.39
C GLU A 311 -20.00 6.49 -4.99
N GLN A 312 -20.88 7.12 -4.20
CA GLN A 312 -21.66 8.27 -4.66
C GLN A 312 -20.76 9.42 -5.12
N VAL A 313 -19.79 9.80 -4.30
CA VAL A 313 -18.86 10.92 -4.59
C VAL A 313 -18.00 10.62 -5.81
N VAL A 314 -17.46 9.41 -5.89
CA VAL A 314 -16.58 9.01 -6.99
C VAL A 314 -17.38 8.86 -8.28
N LYS A 315 -18.59 8.29 -8.26
CA LYS A 315 -19.46 8.21 -9.44
C LYS A 315 -19.80 9.59 -10.01
N GLU A 316 -20.02 10.58 -9.15
CA GLU A 316 -20.31 11.95 -9.56
C GLU A 316 -19.09 12.63 -10.19
N LYS A 317 -17.89 12.41 -9.63
CA LYS A 317 -16.65 13.08 -10.05
C LYS A 317 -15.92 12.39 -11.20
N ASP A 318 -15.94 11.06 -11.20
CA ASP A 318 -15.16 10.19 -12.06
C ASP A 318 -15.92 8.86 -12.32
N PRO A 319 -16.89 8.87 -13.26
CA PRO A 319 -17.66 7.68 -13.61
C PRO A 319 -16.80 6.50 -14.08
N ASP A 320 -15.68 6.77 -14.76
CA ASP A 320 -14.77 5.73 -15.26
C ASP A 320 -14.05 5.04 -14.11
N TYR A 321 -13.57 5.79 -13.11
CA TYR A 321 -13.03 5.21 -11.88
C TYR A 321 -14.08 4.38 -11.17
N HIS A 322 -15.30 4.90 -11.01
CA HIS A 322 -16.38 4.16 -10.36
C HIS A 322 -16.67 2.84 -11.10
N ASP A 323 -16.68 2.83 -12.44
CA ASP A 323 -16.87 1.60 -13.20
C ASP A 323 -15.71 0.61 -12.98
N CYS A 324 -14.46 1.09 -12.95
CA CYS A 324 -13.28 0.29 -12.59
C CYS A 324 -13.38 -0.29 -11.17
N LEU A 325 -13.86 0.51 -10.21
CA LEU A 325 -14.05 0.13 -8.82
C LEU A 325 -15.04 -1.03 -8.72
N ILE A 326 -16.23 -0.90 -9.31
CA ILE A 326 -17.29 -1.89 -9.18
C ILE A 326 -16.96 -3.16 -9.97
N ARG A 327 -16.62 -3.04 -11.27
CA ARG A 327 -16.41 -4.19 -12.15
C ARG A 327 -15.10 -4.93 -11.88
N GLY A 328 -14.10 -4.24 -11.34
CA GLY A 328 -12.82 -4.83 -10.96
C GLY A 328 -12.80 -5.48 -9.59
N LYS A 329 -13.84 -5.31 -8.77
CA LYS A 329 -13.84 -5.74 -7.36
C LYS A 329 -13.43 -7.21 -7.18
N ASN A 330 -14.10 -8.13 -7.87
CA ASN A 330 -13.84 -9.57 -7.73
C ASN A 330 -12.47 -9.99 -8.29
N LEU A 331 -11.95 -9.25 -9.28
CA LEU A 331 -10.61 -9.46 -9.81
C LEU A 331 -9.55 -9.08 -8.76
N ARG A 332 -9.68 -7.91 -8.14
CA ARG A 332 -8.78 -7.45 -7.07
C ARG A 332 -8.87 -8.34 -5.84
N ASP A 333 -10.07 -8.67 -5.35
CA ASP A 333 -10.26 -9.59 -4.22
C ASP A 333 -9.55 -10.93 -4.46
N GLY A 334 -9.66 -11.49 -5.68
CA GLY A 334 -8.99 -12.73 -6.04
C GLY A 334 -7.47 -12.61 -6.12
N ILE A 335 -6.93 -11.47 -6.57
CA ILE A 335 -5.49 -11.18 -6.52
C ILE A 335 -5.00 -11.07 -5.07
N TYR A 336 -5.77 -10.45 -4.18
CA TYR A 336 -5.41 -10.31 -2.77
C TYR A 336 -5.22 -11.66 -2.07
N TRP A 337 -5.97 -12.69 -2.45
CA TRP A 337 -5.78 -14.07 -1.96
C TRP A 337 -4.42 -14.67 -2.34
N LEU A 338 -3.73 -14.11 -3.34
CA LEU A 338 -2.40 -14.53 -3.75
C LEU A 338 -1.27 -13.84 -2.95
N ASN A 339 -1.61 -13.01 -1.96
CA ASN A 339 -0.60 -12.37 -1.11
C ASN A 339 0.11 -13.43 -0.24
N PRO A 340 1.44 -13.65 -0.40
CA PRO A 340 2.17 -14.65 0.37
C PRO A 340 2.21 -14.37 1.88
N GLU A 341 2.03 -13.11 2.30
CA GLU A 341 1.97 -12.73 3.72
C GLU A 341 0.67 -13.20 4.39
N SER A 342 -0.38 -13.47 3.60
CA SER A 342 -1.69 -13.90 4.08
C SER A 342 -1.77 -15.41 4.16
N ARG A 343 -1.30 -15.98 5.27
CA ARG A 343 -1.28 -17.43 5.51
C ARG A 343 -2.69 -18.04 5.34
N ASP A 344 -2.84 -18.95 4.38
CA ASP A 344 -4.06 -19.74 4.17
C ASP A 344 -3.69 -21.19 3.82
N PRO A 345 -3.35 -22.04 4.81
CA PRO A 345 -2.97 -23.42 4.56
C PRO A 345 -4.08 -24.17 3.81
N GLY A 346 -3.75 -24.89 2.74
CA GLY A 346 -4.75 -25.58 1.92
C GLY A 346 -5.53 -24.65 0.97
N CYS A 347 -5.34 -23.33 1.07
CA CYS A 347 -6.20 -22.30 0.50
C CYS A 347 -7.68 -22.46 0.90
N ASP A 348 -7.94 -22.89 2.14
CA ASP A 348 -9.28 -23.26 2.60
C ASP A 348 -10.20 -22.04 2.77
N ARG A 349 -9.67 -20.91 3.24
CA ARG A 349 -10.46 -19.67 3.37
C ARG A 349 -10.76 -19.10 1.99
N MET A 350 -9.77 -19.13 1.09
CA MET A 350 -9.94 -18.75 -0.32
C MET A 350 -11.03 -19.61 -0.99
N ALA A 351 -11.04 -20.91 -0.77
CA ALA A 351 -12.06 -21.81 -1.32
C ALA A 351 -13.47 -21.46 -0.84
N LYS A 352 -13.64 -21.19 0.47
CA LYS A 352 -14.91 -20.76 1.05
C LYS A 352 -15.37 -19.42 0.48
N TRP A 353 -14.45 -18.48 0.28
CA TRP A 353 -14.74 -17.20 -0.38
C TRP A 353 -15.18 -17.42 -1.83
N MET A 354 -14.49 -18.27 -2.59
CA MET A 354 -14.86 -18.59 -3.97
C MET A 354 -16.26 -19.22 -4.05
N ASP A 355 -16.59 -20.15 -3.15
CA ASP A 355 -17.91 -20.78 -3.09
C ASP A 355 -19.00 -19.75 -2.77
N ALA A 356 -18.76 -18.86 -1.82
CA ALA A 356 -19.72 -17.83 -1.44
C ALA A 356 -19.92 -16.76 -2.52
N THR A 357 -18.88 -16.48 -3.32
CA THR A 357 -18.87 -15.40 -4.31
C THR A 357 -19.31 -15.87 -5.70
N PHE A 358 -18.81 -17.01 -6.16
CA PHE A 358 -19.01 -17.50 -7.53
C PHE A 358 -19.90 -18.75 -7.60
N GLY A 359 -20.25 -19.33 -6.45
CA GLY A 359 -20.91 -20.64 -6.36
C GLY A 359 -19.91 -21.80 -6.36
N LYS A 360 -20.40 -22.99 -5.99
CA LYS A 360 -19.59 -24.20 -5.96
C LYS A 360 -19.16 -24.62 -7.36
N GLU A 361 -18.08 -25.38 -7.45
CA GLU A 361 -17.63 -25.97 -8.70
C GLU A 361 -18.75 -26.80 -9.36
N GLY A 362 -19.10 -26.49 -10.61
CA GLY A 362 -20.23 -27.07 -11.33
C GLY A 362 -21.58 -26.33 -11.20
N GLU A 363 -21.67 -25.36 -10.28
CA GLU A 363 -22.86 -24.51 -10.06
C GLU A 363 -22.56 -23.01 -10.32
N MET A 364 -21.45 -22.71 -11.00
CA MET A 364 -21.01 -21.33 -11.23
C MET A 364 -22.10 -20.52 -11.93
N LYS A 365 -22.47 -19.40 -11.31
CA LYS A 365 -23.38 -18.43 -11.93
C LYS A 365 -22.64 -17.73 -13.08
N PRO A 366 -23.33 -17.39 -14.19
CA PRO A 366 -22.77 -16.49 -15.19
C PRO A 366 -22.29 -15.21 -14.50
N PHE A 367 -21.12 -14.71 -14.91
CA PHE A 367 -20.61 -13.44 -14.40
C PHE A 367 -21.60 -12.33 -14.77
N GLU A 368 -22.29 -11.76 -13.78
CA GLU A 368 -22.92 -10.45 -13.92
C GLU A 368 -21.77 -9.44 -13.89
N VAL A 369 -21.41 -8.93 -15.07
CA VAL A 369 -20.39 -7.90 -15.27
C VAL A 369 -20.98 -6.53 -15.02
#